data_AF-A0A969T059-F1
#
_entry.id   AF-A0A969T059-F1
#
_cell.length_a   1.000
_cell.length_b   1.000
_cell.length_c   1.000
_cell.angle_alpha   90.00
_cell.angle_beta   90.00
_cell.angle_gamma   90.00
#
_symmetry.space_group_name_H-M   'P 1'
#
loop_
_entity.id
_entity.type
_entity.pdbx_description
1 polymer ?
#
loop_
_entity_poly.entity_id
_entity_poly.type
_entity_poly.pdbx_seq_one_letter_code
_entity_poly.pdbx_strand_id
1 'polypeptide(L)' 'MPLAVYREVAAHLRQVSGVEVELLPQLATAFDYQQSQVGGITIRYTAEADVTAVQRVQQILTYYGDRYESWQLIEKPS' A
#
# COMPACT_ATOMS: atom_id res chain seq x y z
N MET A 1 -4.50 5.16 9.25
CA MET A 1 -4.31 5.96 8.01
C MET A 1 -5.63 6.23 7.24
N PRO A 2 -5.85 7.44 6.67
CA PRO A 2 -7.07 7.79 5.91
C PRO A 2 -7.21 7.16 4.51
N LEU A 3 -8.44 6.98 4.01
CA LEU A 3 -8.73 6.41 2.68
C LEU A 3 -8.05 7.15 1.53
N ALA A 4 -8.03 8.48 1.57
CA ALA A 4 -7.40 9.29 0.53
C ALA A 4 -5.90 8.98 0.42
N VAL A 5 -5.24 8.79 1.56
CA VAL A 5 -3.80 8.46 1.63
C VAL A 5 -3.55 7.08 1.03
N TYR A 6 -4.35 6.07 1.36
CA TYR A 6 -4.25 4.74 0.73
C TYR A 6 -4.37 4.80 -0.80
N ARG A 7 -5.32 5.59 -1.32
CA ARG A 7 -5.51 5.76 -2.77
C ARG A 7 -4.32 6.47 -3.43
N GLU A 8 -3.78 7.49 -2.78
CA GLU A 8 -2.62 8.23 -3.27
C GLU A 8 -1.36 7.37 -3.30
N VAL A 9 -1.09 6.62 -2.22
CA VAL A 9 0.01 5.65 -2.16
C VAL A 9 -0.11 4.63 -3.28
N ALA A 10 -1.30 4.03 -3.46
CA ALA A 10 -1.53 3.08 -4.54
C ALA A 10 -1.35 3.69 -5.93
N ALA A 11 -1.73 4.96 -6.13
CA ALA A 11 -1.52 5.66 -7.40
C ALA A 11 -0.02 5.82 -7.71
N HIS A 12 0.80 6.21 -6.74
CA HIS A 12 2.25 6.35 -6.92
C HIS A 12 2.94 5.01 -7.15
N LEU A 13 2.56 3.97 -6.40
CA LEU A 13 3.15 2.64 -6.56
C LEU A 13 2.85 2.05 -7.95
N ARG A 14 1.65 2.29 -8.51
CA ARG A 14 1.29 1.84 -9.87
C ARG A 14 2.08 2.51 -10.99
N GLN A 15 2.77 3.62 -10.71
CA GLN A 15 3.65 4.27 -11.68
C GLN A 15 5.03 3.60 -11.75
N VAL A 16 5.34 2.70 -10.82
CA VAL A 16 6.61 1.96 -10.81
C VAL A 16 6.49 0.77 -11.77
N SER A 17 7.37 0.72 -12.77
CA SER A 17 7.41 -0.39 -13.73
C SER A 17 7.63 -1.72 -13.00
N GLY A 18 6.86 -2.74 -13.39
CA GLY A 18 6.90 -4.06 -12.77
C GLY A 18 6.22 -4.16 -11.39
N VAL A 19 5.43 -3.16 -10.99
CA VAL A 19 4.72 -3.16 -9.71
C VAL A 19 3.21 -3.15 -9.92
N GLU A 20 2.56 -4.20 -9.45
CA GLU A 20 1.09 -4.30 -9.40
C GLU A 20 0.59 -4.01 -7.98
N VAL A 21 -0.54 -3.29 -7.90
CA VAL A 21 -1.09 -2.82 -6.62
C VAL A 21 -2.59 -2.99 -6.53
N GLU A 22 -3.01 -3.64 -5.45
CA GLU A 22 -4.41 -3.85 -5.08
C GLU A 22 -4.69 -3.20 -3.71
N LEU A 23 -5.86 -2.55 -3.58
CA LEU A 23 -6.33 -2.05 -2.29
C LEU A 23 -7.15 -3.15 -1.62
N LEU A 24 -6.76 -3.52 -0.41
CA LEU A 24 -7.48 -4.51 0.38
C LEU A 24 -8.64 -3.84 1.11
N PRO A 25 -9.85 -4.45 1.11
CA PRO A 25 -10.95 -3.94 1.90
C PRO A 25 -10.62 -3.95 3.39
N GLN A 26 -11.24 -3.06 4.14
CA GLN A 26 -11.22 -3.10 5.60
C GLN A 26 -11.96 -4.35 6.09
N LEU A 27 -11.38 -5.06 7.07
CA LEU A 27 -11.94 -6.30 7.63
C LEU A 27 -12.70 -6.09 8.94
N ALA A 28 -12.78 -4.85 9.44
CA ALA A 28 -13.57 -4.51 10.60
C ALA A 28 -15.04 -4.94 10.40
N THR A 29 -15.57 -5.69 11.36
CA THR A 29 -16.92 -6.25 11.32
C THR A 29 -18.01 -5.24 11.71
N ALA A 30 -17.61 -4.11 12.29
CA ALA A 30 -18.49 -2.99 12.64
C ALA A 30 -18.18 -1.79 11.73
N PHE A 31 -19.23 -1.16 11.21
CA PHE A 31 -19.08 0.04 10.40
C PHE A 31 -18.77 1.26 11.26
N ASP A 32 -17.68 1.96 10.93
CA ASP A 32 -17.24 3.17 11.62
C ASP A 32 -16.84 4.23 10.58
N TYR A 33 -17.50 5.39 10.60
CA TYR A 33 -17.22 6.51 9.71
C TYR A 33 -15.79 7.07 9.85
N GLN A 34 -15.15 6.83 10.98
CA GLN A 34 -13.79 7.28 11.25
C GLN A 34 -12.74 6.29 10.72
N GLN A 35 -13.15 5.08 10.32
CA GLN A 35 -12.26 4.07 9.77
C GLN A 35 -12.19 4.16 8.24
N SER A 36 -10.98 3.95 7.71
CA SER A 36 -10.79 3.78 6.27
C SER A 36 -11.52 2.52 5.80
N GLN A 37 -12.24 2.62 4.68
CA GLN A 37 -12.84 1.49 3.96
C GLN A 37 -11.80 0.55 3.34
N VAL A 38 -10.53 0.98 3.30
CA VAL A 38 -9.37 0.19 2.90
C VAL A 38 -8.59 -0.20 4.14
N GLY A 39 -8.27 -1.49 4.27
CA GLY A 39 -7.50 -2.05 5.38
C GLY A 39 -6.00 -2.22 5.06
N GLY A 40 -5.62 -2.17 3.78
CA GLY A 40 -4.23 -2.38 3.39
C GLY A 40 -3.98 -2.24 1.90
N ILE A 41 -2.73 -2.46 1.52
CA ILE A 41 -2.26 -2.46 0.13
C ILE A 41 -1.49 -3.75 -0.10
N THR A 42 -1.82 -4.48 -1.16
CA THR A 42 -0.98 -5.58 -1.65
C THR A 42 -0.10 -5.06 -2.78
N ILE A 43 1.19 -5.35 -2.69
CA ILE A 43 2.20 -5.01 -3.69
C ILE A 43 2.75 -6.32 -4.24
N ARG A 44 2.69 -6.49 -5.57
CA ARG A 44 3.24 -7.65 -6.26
C ARG A 44 4.28 -7.15 -7.27
N TYR A 45 5.48 -7.71 -7.18
CA TYR A 45 6.53 -7.48 -8.16
C TYR A 45 6.40 -8.51 -9.29
N THR A 46 6.37 -8.03 -10.53
CA THR A 46 6.30 -8.88 -11.72
C THR A 46 7.72 -9.21 -12.21
N ALA A 47 7.84 -9.97 -13.31
CA ALA A 47 9.13 -10.32 -13.90
C ALA A 47 9.90 -9.09 -14.42
N GLU A 48 9.19 -7.99 -14.69
CA GLU A 48 9.75 -6.71 -15.14
C GLU A 48 10.29 -5.85 -14.00
N ALA A 49 10.08 -6.23 -12.74
CA ALA A 49 10.58 -5.49 -11.59
C ALA A 49 12.09 -5.67 -11.44
N ASP A 50 12.83 -4.57 -11.45
CA ASP A 50 14.26 -4.54 -11.17
C ASP A 50 14.55 -4.01 -9.74
N VAL A 51 15.83 -3.94 -9.38
CA VAL A 51 16.27 -3.38 -8.09
C VAL A 51 15.79 -1.94 -7.91
N THR A 52 15.73 -1.17 -8.99
CA THR A 52 15.26 0.21 -8.98
C THR A 52 13.78 0.30 -8.59
N ALA A 53 12.95 -0.61 -9.11
CA ALA A 53 11.54 -0.70 -8.76
C ALA A 53 11.34 -0.96 -7.26
N VAL A 54 12.08 -1.92 -6.69
CA VAL A 54 12.03 -2.23 -5.24
C VAL A 54 12.45 -1.02 -4.40
N GLN A 55 13.55 -0.36 -4.76
CA GLN A 55 14.01 0.84 -4.07
C GLN A 55 12.99 1.98 -4.14
N ARG A 56 12.35 2.17 -5.30
CA ARG A 56 11.32 3.18 -5.50
C ARG A 56 10.08 2.92 -4.67
N VAL A 57 9.63 1.67 -4.61
CA VAL A 57 8.53 1.26 -3.71
C VAL A 57 8.88 1.58 -2.27
N GLN A 58 10.08 1.23 -1.82
CA GLN A 58 10.50 1.49 -0.44
C GLN A 58 10.56 2.99 -0.12
N GLN A 59 11.07 3.82 -1.03
CA GLN A 59 11.05 5.28 -0.89
C GLN A 59 9.64 5.85 -0.76
N ILE A 60 8.69 5.36 -1.58
CA ILE A 60 7.29 5.77 -1.52
C ILE A 60 6.70 5.38 -0.16
N LEU A 61 6.87 4.12 0.27
CA LEU A 61 6.35 3.65 1.55
C LEU A 61 6.94 4.44 2.73
N THR A 62 8.25 4.65 2.78
CA THR A 62 8.90 5.46 3.82
C THR A 62 8.34 6.88 3.86
N TYR A 63 8.22 7.55 2.71
CA TYR A 63 7.71 8.92 2.63
C TYR A 63 6.32 9.10 3.27
N TYR A 64 5.39 8.18 2.99
CA TYR A 64 4.05 8.20 3.57
C TYR A 64 4.01 7.68 5.01
N GLY A 65 4.88 6.71 5.33
CA GLY A 65 5.01 6.16 6.68
C GLY A 65 5.44 7.22 7.70
N ASP A 66 6.42 8.05 7.33
CA ASP A 66 6.95 9.12 8.18
C ASP A 66 5.91 10.25 8.45
N ARG A 67 4.90 10.39 7.58
CA ARG A 67 3.92 11.51 7.64
C ARG A 67 2.59 11.13 8.28
N TYR A 68 2.18 9.88 8.15
CA TYR A 68 0.85 9.44 8.57
C TYR A 68 0.95 8.40 9.67
N GLU A 69 1.50 7.23 9.36
CA GLU A 69 1.65 6.08 10.26
C GLU A 69 2.57 5.07 9.56
N SER A 70 3.48 4.43 10.31
CA SER A 70 4.35 3.40 9.77
C SER A 70 3.57 2.21 9.20
N TRP A 71 4.03 1.70 8.05
CA TRP A 71 3.47 0.49 7.46
C TRP A 71 3.82 -0.75 8.27
N GLN A 72 2.86 -1.66 8.39
CA GLN A 72 3.10 -3.00 8.91
C GLN A 72 3.08 -3.99 7.75
N LEU A 73 4.14 -4.77 7.64
CA LEU A 73 4.17 -5.87 6.68
C LEU A 73 3.31 -7.01 7.23
N ILE A 74 2.29 -7.39 6.48
CA ILE A 74 1.42 -8.52 6.82
C ILE A 74 1.80 -9.65 5.87
N GLU A 75 2.24 -10.77 6.42
CA GLU A 75 2.39 -12.00 5.62
C GLU A 75 1.01 -12.47 5.17
N LYS A 76 0.90 -12.90 3.92
CA LYS A 76 -0.37 -13.42 3.40
C LYS A 76 -0.75 -14.63 4.27
N PRO A 77 -1.94 -14.63 4.94
CA PRO A 77 -2.35 -15.78 5.72
C PRO A 77 -2.46 -17.00 4.78
N SER A 78 -1.86 -18.11 5.21
CA SER A 78 -1.74 -19.38 4.50
C SER A 78 -3.07 -19.97 4.06
#